data_AF-A0A409XIZ8-F1
#
_entry.id   AF-A0A409XIZ8-F1
#
_cell.length_a   1.000
_cell.length_b   1.000
_cell.length_c   1.000
_cell.angle_alpha   90.00
_cell.angle_beta   90.00
_cell.angle_gamma   90.00
#
_symmetry.space_group_name_H-M   'P 1'
#
loop_
_entity.id
_entity.type
_entity.pdbx_description
1 polymer ?
#
loop_
_entity_poly.entity_id
_entity_poly.type
_entity_poly.pdbx_seq_one_letter_code
_entity_poly.pdbx_strand_id
1 'polypeptide(L)' 'MARRTTTSAQPSYLPHPQHGQGALTDPNESGFSRFLRTEVFAPEKLPGNISIASALGVFFGGIVFIRTCGDYLVTA' A
#
# COMPACT_ATOMS: atom_id res chain seq x y z
N MET A 1 -2.67 -54.04 23.77
CA MET A 1 -2.81 -52.89 22.85
C MET A 1 -2.75 -51.61 23.67
N ALA A 2 -1.60 -50.92 23.71
CA ALA A 2 -1.40 -49.71 24.50
C ALA A 2 -1.95 -48.47 23.75
N ARG A 3 -2.92 -47.77 24.35
CA ARG A 3 -3.51 -46.54 23.82
C ARG A 3 -2.53 -45.38 24.03
N ARG A 4 -1.83 -44.96 22.98
CA ARG A 4 -1.05 -43.71 23.01
C ARG A 4 -2.03 -42.53 23.02
N THR A 5 -2.10 -41.81 24.13
CA THR A 5 -2.75 -40.50 24.19
C THR A 5 -1.79 -39.46 23.61
N THR A 6 -2.16 -38.86 22.49
CA THR A 6 -1.44 -37.73 21.90
C THR A 6 -1.66 -36.49 22.75
N THR A 7 -0.56 -35.76 23.03
CA THR A 7 -0.51 -34.47 23.72
C THR A 7 -1.65 -33.55 23.30
N SER A 8 -2.39 -33.04 24.28
CA SER A 8 -3.43 -32.03 24.09
C SER A 8 -2.84 -30.78 23.44
N ALA A 9 -3.28 -30.47 22.23
CA ALA A 9 -2.99 -29.21 21.56
C ALA A 9 -3.68 -28.08 22.33
N GLN A 10 -2.95 -27.46 23.26
CA GLN A 10 -3.39 -26.22 23.89
C GLN A 10 -3.41 -25.12 22.82
N PRO A 11 -4.49 -24.34 22.69
CA PRO A 11 -4.50 -23.18 21.81
C PRO A 11 -3.44 -22.19 22.30
N SER A 12 -2.40 -21.98 21.51
CA SER A 12 -1.44 -20.90 21.74
C SER A 12 -2.14 -19.59 21.43
N TYR A 13 -2.66 -18.92 22.47
CA TYR A 13 -3.13 -17.55 22.42
C TYR A 13 -1.92 -16.61 22.31
N LEU A 14 -1.20 -16.69 21.20
CA LEU A 14 -0.27 -15.63 20.81
C LEU A 14 -1.12 -14.43 20.39
N PRO A 15 -1.02 -13.27 21.07
CA PRO A 15 -1.57 -12.05 20.52
C PRO A 15 -0.84 -11.77 19.21
N HIS A 16 -1.55 -11.93 18.09
CA HIS A 16 -1.08 -11.37 16.82
C HIS A 16 -0.94 -9.86 17.05
N PRO A 17 0.26 -9.26 16.88
CA PRO A 17 0.36 -7.83 16.81
C PRO A 17 -0.45 -7.40 15.58
N GLN A 18 -1.62 -6.81 15.84
CA GLN A 18 -2.40 -6.15 14.82
C GLN A 18 -1.58 -4.96 14.31
N HIS A 19 -0.78 -5.18 13.25
CA HIS A 19 -0.18 -4.13 12.46
C HIS A 19 -1.26 -3.35 11.68
N GLY A 20 -2.23 -2.76 12.38
CA GLY A 20 -3.34 -2.07 11.72
C GLY A 20 -4.28 -1.28 12.62
N GLN A 21 -4.11 -1.27 13.94
CA GLN A 21 -5.05 -0.58 14.83
C GLN A 21 -4.36 0.56 15.57
N GLY A 22 -4.51 1.76 15.05
CA GLY A 22 -4.12 2.99 15.73
C GLY A 22 -3.06 3.78 15.00
N ALA A 23 -3.28 4.14 13.73
CA ALA A 23 -2.86 5.47 13.35
C ALA A 23 -3.64 6.42 14.27
N LEU A 24 -2.91 6.94 15.26
CA LEU A 24 -3.35 7.92 16.24
C LEU A 24 -4.17 8.95 15.49
N THR A 25 -5.48 8.94 15.71
CA THR A 25 -6.37 9.89 15.03
C THR A 25 -6.15 11.18 15.79
N ASP A 26 -5.24 11.99 15.27
CA ASP A 26 -4.89 13.28 15.87
C ASP A 26 -6.11 14.20 15.65
N PRO A 27 -6.78 14.66 16.72
CA PRO A 27 -7.93 15.54 16.58
C PRO A 27 -7.57 16.91 15.96
N ASN A 28 -6.28 17.22 15.81
CA ASN A 28 -5.78 18.39 15.08
C ASN A 28 -5.36 18.06 13.62
N GLU A 29 -5.72 16.89 13.09
CA GLU A 29 -5.42 16.56 11.70
C GLU A 29 -6.23 17.45 10.75
N SER A 30 -5.53 18.17 9.86
CA SER A 30 -6.15 18.88 8.76
C SER A 30 -6.96 17.89 7.91
N GLY A 31 -8.17 18.27 7.47
CA GLY A 31 -9.06 17.40 6.68
C GLY A 31 -8.40 16.81 5.42
N PHE A 32 -7.36 17.47 4.90
CA PHE A 32 -6.53 16.95 3.82
C PHE A 32 -5.66 15.75 4.24
N SER A 33 -5.06 15.79 5.44
CA SER A 33 -4.31 14.65 6.01
C SER A 33 -5.22 13.46 6.26
N ARG A 34 -6.42 13.72 6.79
CA ARG A 34 -7.48 12.71 6.94
C ARG A 34 -7.85 12.09 5.59
N PHE A 35 -8.06 12.90 4.57
CA PHE A 35 -8.37 12.43 3.23
C PHE A 35 -7.26 11.55 2.65
N LEU A 36 -5.99 11.97 2.73
CA LEU A 36 -4.87 11.15 2.27
C LEU A 36 -4.82 9.80 2.99
N ARG A 37 -5.00 9.78 4.31
CA ARG A 37 -5.02 8.54 5.09
C ARG A 37 -6.19 7.62 4.71
N THR A 38 -7.39 8.18 4.54
CA THR A 38 -8.63 7.40 4.42
C THR A 38 -8.96 7.03 2.99
N GLU A 39 -8.54 7.82 2.01
CA GLU A 39 -8.91 7.61 0.60
C GLU A 39 -7.70 7.21 -0.25
N VAL A 40 -6.52 7.80 0.00
CA VAL A 40 -5.31 7.55 -0.81
C VAL A 40 -4.53 6.34 -0.31
N PHE A 41 -4.31 6.24 1.00
CA PHE A 41 -3.50 5.18 1.62
C PHE A 41 -4.33 4.10 2.32
N ALA A 42 -5.66 4.13 2.19
CA ALA A 42 -6.50 3.07 2.75
C ALA A 42 -6.22 1.73 2.05
N PRO A 43 -6.09 0.63 2.81
CA PRO A 43 -5.71 -0.67 2.28
C PRO A 43 -6.70 -1.19 1.23
N GLU A 44 -7.98 -0.83 1.31
CA GLU A 44 -8.98 -1.25 0.32
C GLU A 44 -8.89 -0.47 -1.01
N LYS A 45 -8.26 0.70 -1.01
CA LYS A 45 -8.13 1.60 -2.19
C LYS A 45 -6.73 1.62 -2.78
N LEU A 46 -5.75 1.09 -2.05
CA LEU A 46 -4.35 1.03 -2.47
C LEU A 46 -4.14 0.46 -3.88
N PRO A 47 -4.74 -0.68 -4.28
CA PRO A 47 -4.51 -1.24 -5.62
C PRO A 47 -4.94 -0.28 -6.75
N GLY A 48 -6.10 0.38 -6.58
CA GLY A 48 -6.60 1.36 -7.55
C GLY A 48 -5.77 2.64 -7.57
N ASN A 49 -5.41 3.15 -6.39
CA ASN A 49 -4.62 4.38 -6.26
C ASN A 49 -3.20 4.21 -6.79
N ILE A 50 -2.58 3.04 -6.61
CA ILE A 50 -1.29 2.70 -7.22
C ILE A 50 -1.40 2.69 -8.74
N SER A 51 -2.49 2.14 -9.29
CA SER A 51 -2.72 2.16 -10.75
C SER A 51 -2.86 3.58 -11.29
N ILE A 52 -3.52 4.48 -10.55
CA ILE A 52 -3.67 5.88 -10.94
C ILE A 52 -2.33 6.61 -10.84
N ALA A 53 -1.59 6.40 -9.75
CA ALA A 53 -0.27 6.99 -9.55
C ALA A 53 0.72 6.51 -10.61
N SER A 54 0.70 5.23 -10.97
CA SER A 54 1.56 4.68 -12.02
C SER A 54 1.17 5.22 -13.40
N ALA A 55 -0.12 5.33 -13.70
CA ALA A 55 -0.59 5.93 -14.96
C ALA A 55 -0.13 7.38 -15.11
N LEU A 56 -0.30 8.20 -14.06
CA LEU A 56 0.20 9.57 -14.04
C LEU A 56 1.73 9.61 -14.18
N GLY A 57 2.44 8.74 -13.46
CA GLY A 57 3.89 8.64 -13.53
C GLY A 57 4.40 8.30 -14.94
N VAL A 58 3.78 7.34 -15.62
CA VAL A 58 4.11 6.97 -17.00
C VAL A 58 3.77 8.11 -17.96
N PHE A 59 2.63 8.76 -17.79
CA PHE A 59 2.22 9.88 -18.66
C PHE A 59 3.21 11.05 -18.58
N PHE A 60 3.48 11.56 -17.37
CA PHE A 60 4.43 12.66 -17.18
C PHE A 60 5.86 12.23 -17.50
N GLY A 61 6.25 11.01 -17.13
CA GLY A 61 7.55 10.43 -17.47
C GLY A 61 7.76 10.36 -18.98
N GLY A 62 6.74 9.96 -19.74
CA GLY A 62 6.76 9.93 -21.20
C GLY A 62 6.93 11.32 -21.81
N ILE A 63 6.23 12.34 -21.28
CA ILE A 63 6.40 13.73 -21.71
C ILE A 63 7.84 14.20 -21.49
N VAL A 64 8.38 14.00 -20.29
CA VAL A 64 9.76 14.38 -19.96
C VAL A 64 10.75 13.62 -20.84
N PHE A 65 10.52 12.33 -21.04
CA PHE A 65 11.35 11.47 -21.88
C PHE A 65 11.39 11.95 -23.32
N ILE A 66 10.24 12.22 -23.95
CA ILE A 66 10.20 12.74 -25.33
C ILE A 66 10.83 14.14 -25.40
N ARG A 67 10.61 14.98 -24.38
CA ARG A 67 11.17 16.34 -24.36
C ARG A 67 12.68 16.36 -24.18
N THR A 68 13.26 15.32 -23.58
CA THR A 68 14.71 15.25 -23.30
C THR A 68 15.44 14.39 -24.33
N CYS A 69 14.83 13.29 -24.74
CA CYS A 69 15.42 12.30 -25.63
C CYS A 69 14.87 12.37 -27.06
N GLY A 70 13.90 13.23 -27.35
CA GLY A 70 13.25 13.33 -28.65
C GLY A 70 14.23 13.56 -29.79
N ASP A 71 15.22 14.43 -29.59
CA ASP A 71 16.26 14.73 -30.58
C ASP A 71 17.17 13.53 -30.88
N TYR A 72 17.33 12.61 -29.93
CA TYR A 72 18.08 11.36 -30.13
C TYR A 72 17.23 10.25 -30.77
N LEU A 73 15.91 10.32 -30.64
CA LEU A 73 14.98 9.34 -31.19
C LEU A 73 14.63 9.61 -32.66
N VAL A 74 14.77 10.86 -33.10
CA VAL A 74 14.73 11.24 -34.52
C VAL A 74 16.15 11.15 -35.08
N THR A 75 16.44 10.06 -35.81
CA THR A 75 17.57 10.07 -36.76
C THR A 75 17.24 11.07 -37.86
N ALA A 76 18.13 12.04 -38.08
CA ALA A 76 18.07 13.01 -39.18
C ALA A 76 18.14 12.32 -40.55
#